data_AF-A0A3E0VE79-F1
#
_entry.id   AF-A0A3E0VE79-F1
#
_cell.length_a   1.000
_cell.length_b   1.000
_cell.length_c   1.000
_cell.angle_alpha   90.00
_cell.angle_beta   90.00
_cell.angle_gamma   90.00
#
_symmetry.space_group_name_H-M   'P 1'
#
loop_
_entity.id
_entity.type
_entity.pdbx_description
1 polymer ?
#
loop_
_entity_poly.entity_id
_entity_poly.type
_entity_poly.pdbx_seq_one_letter_code
_entity_poly.pdbx_strand_id
1 'polypeptide(L)'
;MRQSGVPVFVTEHGISAADDTLRAGFIEPSLAGLGQAMAAGIPVLGYCHWSLMDNFEWIFGYSRHLGLHSVDFTTFERTPKPSAAAYAAAVAARI
;
A
#
# COMPACT_ATOMS: atom_id res chain seq x y z
N MET A 1 10.51 -16.59 -19.55
CA MET A 1 9.74 -17.03 -18.35
C MET A 1 8.39 -17.55 -18.80
N ARG A 2 7.86 -18.62 -18.20
CA ARG A 2 6.47 -19.06 -18.45
C ARG A 2 5.54 -18.27 -17.53
N GLN A 3 4.49 -17.66 -18.08
CA GLN A 3 3.43 -16.97 -17.33
C GLN A 3 2.15 -17.82 -17.37
N SER A 4 1.36 -17.80 -16.29
CA SER A 4 0.11 -18.59 -16.21
C SER A 4 -1.01 -18.00 -17.08
N GLY A 5 -0.96 -16.70 -17.40
CA GLY A 5 -2.01 -15.98 -18.13
C GLY A 5 -3.29 -15.73 -17.31
N VAL A 6 -3.31 -16.15 -16.04
CA VAL A 6 -4.47 -15.93 -15.16
C VAL A 6 -4.46 -14.49 -14.67
N PRO A 7 -5.59 -13.75 -14.73
CA PRO A 7 -5.69 -12.42 -14.16
C PRO A 7 -5.32 -12.37 -12.68
N VAL A 8 -4.58 -11.34 -12.27
CA VAL A 8 -4.10 -11.17 -10.90
C VAL A 8 -4.63 -9.89 -10.29
N PHE A 9 -4.89 -9.91 -8.98
CA PHE A 9 -5.18 -8.73 -8.19
C PHE A 9 -4.10 -8.61 -7.12
N VAL A 10 -3.45 -7.44 -7.00
CA VAL A 10 -2.50 -7.22 -5.90
C VAL A 10 -3.31 -7.00 -4.64
N THR A 11 -3.50 -8.06 -3.85
CA THR A 11 -4.37 -8.04 -2.67
C THR A 11 -3.72 -7.31 -1.50
N GLU A 12 -2.40 -7.37 -1.41
CA GLU A 12 -1.62 -6.68 -0.39
C GLU A 12 -0.29 -6.22 -0.96
N HIS A 13 0.08 -5.00 -0.63
CA HIS A 13 1.39 -4.43 -0.89
C HIS A 13 1.57 -3.18 -0.04
N GLY A 14 2.69 -3.08 0.65
CA GLY A 14 2.95 -2.00 1.60
C GLY A 14 4.31 -2.18 2.27
N ILE A 15 4.61 -1.30 3.22
CA ILE A 15 5.87 -1.32 3.97
C ILE A 15 5.63 -1.02 5.45
N SER A 16 6.32 -1.76 6.31
CA SER A 16 6.45 -1.42 7.73
C SER A 16 7.58 -0.39 7.88
N ALA A 17 7.22 0.87 8.08
CA ALA A 17 8.17 1.97 8.25
C ALA A 17 7.75 2.85 9.43
N ALA A 18 8.72 3.11 10.33
CA ALA A 18 8.52 4.02 11.46
C ALA A 18 8.45 5.48 10.98
N ASP A 19 9.25 5.81 9.96
CA ASP A 19 9.18 7.08 9.24
C ASP A 19 8.23 6.95 8.05
N ASP A 20 7.10 7.65 8.11
CA ASP A 20 6.08 7.61 7.05
C ASP A 20 6.53 8.26 5.74
N THR A 21 7.59 9.08 5.74
CA THR A 21 8.16 9.62 4.50
C THR A 21 8.70 8.51 3.59
N LEU A 22 9.20 7.40 4.17
CA LEU A 22 9.60 6.21 3.42
C LEU A 22 8.39 5.53 2.77
N ARG A 23 7.27 5.42 3.48
CA ARG A 23 6.02 4.87 2.92
C ARG A 23 5.48 5.77 1.81
N ALA A 24 5.47 7.09 2.02
CA ALA A 24 5.03 8.05 1.02
C ALA A 24 5.88 7.98 -0.26
N GLY A 25 7.22 7.94 -0.11
CA GLY A 25 8.15 7.82 -1.24
C GLY A 25 8.18 6.44 -1.90
N PHE A 26 7.63 5.41 -1.26
CA PHE A 26 7.52 4.05 -1.79
C PHE A 26 6.34 3.86 -2.74
N ILE A 27 5.22 4.58 -2.52
CA ILE A 27 3.96 4.35 -3.23
C ILE A 27 4.09 4.56 -4.74
N GLU A 28 4.56 5.74 -5.17
CA GLU A 28 4.65 6.10 -6.58
C GLU A 28 5.54 5.15 -7.39
N PRO A 29 6.81 4.87 -6.99
CA PRO A 29 7.65 3.97 -7.77
C PRO A 29 7.12 2.53 -7.79
N SER A 30 6.44 2.08 -6.74
CA SER A 30 5.83 0.75 -6.73
C SER A 30 4.64 0.63 -7.67
N LEU A 31 3.76 1.63 -7.71
CA LEU A 31 2.62 1.65 -8.63
C LEU A 31 3.09 1.83 -10.09
N ALA A 32 4.11 2.66 -10.32
CA ALA A 32 4.74 2.76 -11.64
C ALA A 32 5.33 1.41 -12.10
N GLY A 33 5.94 0.65 -11.19
CA GLY A 33 6.40 -0.72 -11.47
C GLY A 33 5.26 -1.68 -11.81
N LEU A 34 4.11 -1.56 -11.13
CA LEU A 34 2.91 -2.33 -11.46
C LEU A 34 2.37 -1.94 -12.86
N GLY A 35 2.37 -0.65 -13.18
CA GLY A 35 2.01 -0.14 -14.51
C GLY A 35 2.93 -0.69 -15.61
N GLN A 36 4.23 -0.81 -15.35
CA GLN A 36 5.17 -1.46 -16.28
C GLN A 36 4.86 -2.95 -16.47
N ALA A 37 4.52 -3.67 -15.40
CA ALA A 37 4.09 -5.07 -15.48
C ALA A 37 2.81 -5.23 -16.33
N MET A 38 1.85 -4.33 -16.17
CA MET A 38 0.64 -4.27 -17.00
C MET A 38 0.98 -3.98 -18.46
N ALA A 39 1.86 -3.01 -18.73
CA ALA A 39 2.32 -2.68 -20.08
C ALA A 39 3.07 -3.84 -20.76
N ALA A 40 3.71 -4.71 -19.98
CA ALA A 40 4.35 -5.95 -20.45
C ALA A 40 3.36 -7.10 -20.71
N GLY A 41 2.04 -6.87 -20.57
CA GLY A 41 0.99 -7.83 -20.90
C GLY A 41 0.51 -8.69 -19.73
N ILE A 42 0.90 -8.39 -18.49
CA ILE A 42 0.38 -9.09 -17.32
C ILE A 42 -1.05 -8.59 -17.03
N PRO A 43 -2.06 -9.48 -16.98
CA PRO A 43 -3.46 -9.09 -16.76
C PRO A 43 -3.72 -8.74 -15.28
N VAL A 44 -3.36 -7.53 -14.85
CA VAL A 44 -3.65 -7.03 -13.49
C VAL A 44 -5.05 -6.40 -13.43
N LEU A 45 -5.86 -6.84 -12.49
CA LEU A 45 -7.23 -6.38 -12.25
C LEU A 45 -7.31 -5.16 -11.34
N GLY A 46 -6.33 -5.00 -10.45
CA GLY A 46 -6.32 -3.91 -9.49
C GLY A 46 -5.27 -4.09 -8.40
N TYR A 47 -5.27 -3.14 -7.48
CA TYR A 47 -4.32 -3.00 -6.39
C TYR A 47 -5.04 -2.61 -5.10
N CYS A 48 -4.66 -3.26 -3.99
CA CYS A 48 -5.09 -2.91 -2.64
C CYS A 48 -3.85 -2.70 -1.76
N HIS A 49 -3.75 -1.52 -1.17
CA HIS A 49 -2.66 -1.20 -0.25
C HIS A 49 -2.85 -1.93 1.08
N TRP A 50 -1.77 -2.53 1.59
CA TRP A 50 -1.72 -2.97 2.98
C TRP A 50 -1.03 -1.88 3.80
N SER A 51 -1.75 -1.05 4.55
CA SER A 51 -3.20 -1.13 4.84
C SER A 51 -3.82 0.27 4.92
N LEU A 52 -5.15 0.35 5.01
CA LEU A 52 -5.83 1.62 5.27
C LEU A 52 -5.37 2.27 6.59
N MET A 53 -5.25 1.46 7.65
CA MET A 53 -4.94 1.91 9.00
C MET A 53 -4.02 0.93 9.72
N ASP A 54 -3.30 1.43 10.73
CA ASP A 54 -2.50 0.60 11.62
C ASP A 54 -3.37 -0.48 12.28
N ASN A 55 -2.80 -1.67 12.42
CA ASN A 55 -3.53 -2.87 12.85
C ASN A 55 -2.62 -3.79 13.68
N PHE A 56 -3.16 -4.92 14.12
CA PHE A 56 -2.43 -5.92 14.90
C PHE A 56 -1.58 -6.80 13.98
N GLU A 57 -0.26 -6.66 14.04
CA GLU A 57 0.69 -7.37 13.18
C GLU A 57 1.20 -8.65 13.85
N TRP A 58 0.31 -9.63 14.02
CA TRP A 58 0.64 -10.99 14.47
C TRP A 58 1.51 -11.01 15.75
N ILE A 59 2.67 -11.67 15.70
CA ILE A 59 3.61 -11.79 16.82
C ILE A 59 4.20 -10.44 17.27
N PHE A 60 4.11 -9.41 16.44
CA PHE A 60 4.57 -8.06 16.76
C PHE A 60 3.50 -7.21 17.45
N GLY A 61 2.25 -7.71 17.52
CA GLY A 61 1.12 -6.97 18.04
C GLY A 61 0.99 -5.59 17.39
N TYR A 62 0.73 -4.57 18.19
CA TYR A 62 0.55 -3.20 17.69
C TYR A 62 1.87 -2.41 17.50
N SER A 63 3.03 -3.05 17.60
CA SER A 63 4.32 -2.34 17.47
C SER A 63 4.70 -2.00 16.02
N ARG A 64 3.99 -2.57 15.03
CA ARG A 64 4.21 -2.28 13.60
C ARG A 64 3.07 -1.42 13.08
N HIS A 65 3.43 -0.27 12.52
CA HIS A 65 2.50 0.69 11.97
C HIS A 65 2.61 0.68 10.45
N LEU A 66 1.81 -0.17 9.79
CA LEU A 66 1.83 -0.34 8.32
C LEU A 66 0.84 0.56 7.58
N GLY A 67 -0.16 1.12 8.28
CA GLY A 67 -1.29 1.77 7.65
C GLY A 67 -1.01 3.17 7.13
N LEU A 68 -1.82 3.60 6.17
CA LEU A 68 -1.88 5.00 5.69
C LEU A 68 -2.44 5.95 6.77
N HIS A 69 -3.17 5.41 7.76
CA HIS A 69 -3.65 6.15 8.92
C HIS A 69 -3.09 5.55 10.20
N SER A 70 -2.68 6.40 11.15
CA SER A 70 -2.42 5.95 12.51
C SER A 70 -3.74 5.69 13.24
N VAL A 71 -3.70 4.81 14.23
CA VAL A 71 -4.84 4.53 15.11
C VAL A 71 -4.41 4.76 16.54
N ASP A 72 -5.13 5.60 17.28
CA ASP A 72 -5.04 5.62 18.74
C ASP A 72 -5.79 4.39 19.26
N PHE A 73 -5.08 3.43 19.84
CA PHE A 73 -5.69 2.17 20.32
C PHE A 73 -6.49 2.31 21.63
N THR A 74 -6.52 3.49 22.24
CA THR A 74 -7.37 3.81 23.39
C THR A 74 -8.68 4.49 22.95
N THR A 75 -8.59 5.47 22.05
CA THR A 75 -9.75 6.29 21.61
C THR A 75 -10.36 5.82 20.29
N PHE A 76 -9.65 5.00 19.51
CA PHE A 76 -9.94 4.61 18.13
C PHE A 76 -9.98 5.76 17.11
N GLU A 77 -9.42 6.92 17.46
CA GLU A 77 -9.22 8.00 16.50
C GLU A 77 -8.25 7.55 15.40
N ARG A 78 -8.53 7.95 14.16
CA ARG A 78 -7.65 7.70 13.01
C ARG A 78 -7.12 9.01 12.46
N THR A 79 -5.80 9.13 12.37
CA THR A 79 -5.14 10.32 11.81
C THR A 79 -4.45 9.96 10.50
N PRO A 80 -4.71 10.69 9.39
CA PRO A 80 -4.02 10.43 8.13
C PRO A 80 -2.52 10.72 8.27
N LYS A 81 -1.70 9.81 7.76
CA LYS A 81 -0.25 10.02 7.63
C LYS A 81 0.06 10.67 6.26
N PRO A 82 1.24 11.30 6.06
CA PRO A 82 1.65 11.83 4.76
C PRO A 82 1.45 10.87 3.57
N SER A 83 1.68 9.59 3.78
CA SER A 83 1.49 8.52 2.81
C SER A 83 0.05 8.36 2.35
N ALA A 84 -0.96 8.71 3.17
CA ALA A 84 -2.36 8.73 2.74
C ALA A 84 -2.57 9.74 1.60
N ALA A 85 -1.96 10.93 1.70
CA ALA A 85 -2.03 11.94 0.64
C ALA A 85 -1.27 11.50 -0.62
N ALA A 86 -0.09 10.87 -0.46
CA ALA A 86 0.66 10.31 -1.58
C ALA A 86 -0.15 9.22 -2.32
N TYR A 87 -0.80 8.32 -1.58
CA TYR A 87 -1.66 7.28 -2.14
C TYR A 87 -2.88 7.88 -2.85
N ALA A 88 -3.55 8.87 -2.24
CA ALA A 88 -4.68 9.56 -2.85
C ALA A 88 -4.29 10.26 -4.16
N ALA A 89 -3.12 10.91 -4.20
CA ALA A 89 -2.60 11.54 -5.41
C ALA A 89 -2.31 10.52 -6.52
N ALA A 90 -1.69 9.38 -6.19
CA ALA A 90 -1.41 8.32 -7.15
C ALA A 90 -2.71 7.72 -7.73
N VAL A 91 -3.71 7.44 -6.89
CA VAL A 91 -5.03 6.95 -7.32
C VAL A 91 -5.74 7.97 -8.21
N ALA A 92 -5.72 9.26 -7.84
CA ALA A 92 -6.33 10.33 -8.62
C ALA A 92 -5.67 10.48 -10.01
N ALA A 93 -4.35 10.35 -10.07
CA ALA A 93 -3.59 10.40 -11.32
C ALA A 93 -3.67 9.10 -12.14
N ARG A 94 -4.20 8.01 -11.56
CA ARG A 94 -4.25 6.66 -12.17
C ARG A 94 -2.86 6.18 -12.62
N ILE A 95 -1.87 6.38 -11.75
CA ILE A 95 -0.50 5.86 -11.90
C ILE A 95 -0.53 4.34 -11.74
#